data_AF-A0A9P3NPM1-F1
#
_entry.id   AF-A0A9P3NPM1-F1
#
_cell.length_a   1.000
_cell.length_b   1.000
_cell.length_c   1.000
_cell.angle_alpha   90.00
_cell.angle_beta   90.00
_cell.angle_gamma   90.00
#
_symmetry.space_group_name_H-M   'P 1'
#
loop_
_entity.id
_entity.type
_entity.pdbx_description
1 polymer ?
#
loop_
_entity_poly.entity_id
_entity_poly.type
_entity_poly.pdbx_seq_one_letter_code
_entity_poly.pdbx_strand_id
1 'polypeptide(L)'
;MAVTSRIRFPALQRSIPALTVLSSRWTTSDFVHRDRFFSSSASPAADPPPGSTAGVNPAVESTAAAEETGSWRSHAEACSRSLRLHVAPAKKNLLGIFRECQTAEEAEASLQILARIRLENAAYRKQTANFNDEVSLDVVRACIRAGVPQKALVAISPTNPFGLTPLLGAAHLIMRHATMAKDKSLLLSAYSRMEKANIQPSATTADIVISTLIAQEESALASQLADSLQQDGVTLKKEVTRKLQEAVSSL
;
A
#
# COMPACT_ATOMS: atom_id res chain seq x y z
N MET A 1 -28.61 -28.18 -1.51
CA MET A 1 -27.79 -27.48 -0.51
C MET A 1 -26.33 -27.57 -0.94
N ALA A 2 -25.59 -26.47 -0.77
CA ALA A 2 -24.43 -26.06 -1.55
C ALA A 2 -23.23 -27.03 -1.54
N VAL A 3 -22.69 -27.28 -2.74
CA VAL A 3 -21.41 -27.95 -2.98
C VAL A 3 -20.35 -26.85 -3.10
N THR A 4 -19.50 -26.68 -2.08
CA THR A 4 -18.34 -25.79 -2.13
C THR A 4 -17.17 -26.52 -2.79
N SER A 5 -17.02 -26.37 -4.10
CA SER A 5 -15.80 -26.75 -4.83
C SER A 5 -14.84 -25.56 -4.88
N ARG A 6 -13.90 -25.48 -3.93
CA ARG A 6 -12.70 -24.64 -4.07
C ARG A 6 -11.74 -25.34 -5.03
N ILE A 7 -11.62 -24.82 -6.25
CA ILE A 7 -10.63 -25.29 -7.21
C ILE A 7 -9.25 -24.79 -6.76
N ARG A 8 -8.34 -25.73 -6.50
CA ARG A 8 -6.91 -25.48 -6.28
C ARG A 8 -6.24 -25.27 -7.63
N PHE A 9 -5.51 -24.16 -7.79
CA PHE A 9 -4.55 -24.00 -8.87
C PHE A 9 -3.42 -25.04 -8.76
N PRO A 10 -3.05 -25.75 -9.84
CA PRO A 10 -1.87 -26.61 -9.84
C PRO A 10 -0.59 -25.77 -9.85
N ALA A 11 0.37 -26.22 -9.05
CA ALA A 11 1.67 -25.59 -8.82
C ALA A 11 2.51 -25.51 -10.11
N LEU A 12 2.89 -24.29 -10.49
CA LEU A 12 4.05 -24.06 -11.36
C LEU A 12 5.31 -24.08 -10.49
N GLN A 13 5.85 -25.28 -10.32
CA GLN A 13 7.09 -25.54 -9.60
C GLN A 13 8.22 -25.71 -10.62
N ARG A 14 9.01 -24.65 -10.85
CA ARG A 14 10.38 -24.76 -11.39
C ARG A 14 11.31 -23.74 -10.72
N SER A 15 12.13 -24.28 -9.82
CA SER A 15 13.52 -23.92 -9.48
C SER A 15 13.91 -22.44 -9.35
N ILE A 16 13.99 -21.97 -8.10
CA ILE A 16 14.93 -20.92 -7.67
C ILE A 16 15.52 -21.37 -6.31
N PRO A 17 16.85 -21.32 -6.09
CA PRO A 17 17.49 -21.92 -4.92
C PRO A 17 17.23 -21.13 -3.63
N ALA A 18 17.31 -21.87 -2.52
CA ALA A 18 16.95 -21.50 -1.17
C ALA A 18 17.64 -20.23 -0.64
N LEU A 19 16.84 -19.30 -0.11
CA LEU A 19 17.26 -18.38 0.93
C LEU A 19 16.55 -18.76 2.21
N THR A 20 17.32 -19.38 3.10
CA THR A 20 16.97 -19.76 4.45
C THR A 20 16.70 -18.49 5.26
N VAL A 21 15.44 -18.24 5.61
CA VAL A 21 15.08 -17.26 6.65
C VAL A 21 14.11 -17.93 7.62
N LEU A 22 14.52 -17.93 8.88
CA LEU A 22 13.86 -18.57 10.01
C LEU A 22 12.36 -18.25 10.06
N SER A 23 11.55 -19.31 10.11
CA SER A 23 10.15 -19.23 10.47
C SER A 23 10.01 -19.08 11.98
N SER A 24 9.45 -17.95 12.43
CA SER A 24 8.82 -17.85 13.75
C SER A 24 7.32 -17.73 13.55
N ARG A 25 6.62 -18.81 13.86
CA ARG A 25 5.16 -18.94 13.86
C ARG A 25 4.52 -17.85 14.73
N TRP A 26 3.50 -17.18 14.20
CA TRP A 26 2.49 -16.51 15.02
C TRP A 26 1.11 -16.91 14.51
N THR A 27 0.41 -17.66 15.35
CA THR A 27 -0.97 -18.07 15.19
C THR A 27 -1.88 -16.87 15.48
N THR A 28 -2.75 -16.55 14.53
CA THR A 28 -3.82 -15.57 14.68
C THR A 28 -4.91 -16.10 15.59
N SER A 29 -5.33 -15.31 16.57
CA SER A 29 -6.63 -15.45 17.22
C SER A 29 -7.19 -14.04 17.49
N ASP A 30 -8.34 -13.81 16.87
CA ASP A 30 -9.46 -12.90 17.14
C ASP A 30 -9.28 -11.77 18.18
N PHE A 31 -9.62 -10.53 17.78
CA PHE A 31 -10.86 -9.87 18.26
C PHE A 31 -11.13 -8.50 17.60
N VAL A 32 -12.39 -8.40 17.15
CA VAL A 32 -13.34 -7.28 16.97
C VAL A 32 -12.90 -5.83 17.17
N HIS A 33 -13.33 -5.01 16.20
CA HIS A 33 -13.46 -3.55 16.14
C HIS A 33 -13.50 -2.79 17.48
N ARG A 34 -12.69 -1.73 17.55
CA ARG A 34 -13.12 -0.46 18.13
C ARG A 34 -12.45 0.70 17.41
N ASP A 35 -13.25 1.40 16.60
CA ASP A 35 -12.92 2.71 16.06
C ASP A 35 -12.60 3.66 17.22
N ARG A 36 -11.42 4.26 17.16
CA ARG A 36 -11.09 5.59 17.67
C ARG A 36 -9.63 5.87 17.36
N PHE A 37 -9.35 6.30 16.14
CA PHE A 37 -8.15 7.11 15.90
C PHE A 37 -8.51 8.32 15.04
N PHE A 38 -8.23 9.49 15.63
CA PHE A 38 -8.47 10.87 15.18
C PHE A 38 -9.95 11.32 15.12
N SER A 39 -10.58 11.44 16.29
CA SER A 39 -11.70 12.38 16.42
C SER A 39 -11.16 13.81 16.42
N SER A 40 -11.43 14.51 15.33
CA SER A 40 -11.45 15.97 15.27
C SER A 40 -12.50 16.48 16.25
N SER A 41 -12.09 17.12 17.35
CA SER A 41 -12.97 17.97 18.14
C SER A 41 -12.71 19.42 17.75
N ALA A 42 -13.39 19.87 16.70
CA ALA A 42 -13.61 21.29 16.49
C ALA A 42 -14.88 21.68 17.25
N SER A 43 -14.73 22.39 18.37
CA SER A 43 -15.81 23.21 18.96
C SER A 43 -15.59 24.67 18.57
N PRO A 44 -16.66 25.46 18.38
CA PRO A 44 -16.60 26.74 17.69
C PRO A 44 -16.38 27.94 18.61
N ALA A 45 -15.74 28.95 18.01
CA ALA A 45 -15.80 30.40 18.24
C ALA A 45 -16.32 30.94 19.59
N ALA A 46 -15.43 31.65 20.30
CA ALA A 46 -15.79 32.73 21.22
C ALA A 46 -14.89 33.95 20.91
N ASP A 47 -15.52 35.09 20.66
CA ASP A 47 -14.89 36.38 20.35
C ASP A 47 -14.06 36.94 21.53
N PRO A 48 -12.95 37.66 21.30
CA PRO A 48 -12.27 38.42 22.34
C PRO A 48 -12.71 39.91 22.38
N PRO A 49 -12.78 40.55 23.57
CA PRO A 49 -13.04 41.99 23.69
C PRO A 49 -11.75 42.84 23.60
N PRO A 50 -11.85 44.17 23.34
CA PRO A 50 -10.71 45.02 22.97
C PRO A 50 -10.13 45.89 24.12
N GLY A 51 -8.85 46.28 23.94
CA GLY A 51 -8.11 47.31 24.71
C GLY A 51 -6.99 46.69 25.57
N SER A 52 -5.81 47.27 25.80
CA SER A 52 -5.16 48.53 25.42
C SER A 52 -3.67 48.46 25.86
N THR A 53 -2.81 49.19 25.14
CA THR A 53 -1.50 49.80 25.52
C THR A 53 -0.24 48.97 25.85
N ALA A 54 0.73 49.13 24.93
CA ALA A 54 2.10 49.66 25.11
C ALA A 54 3.13 48.91 25.99
N GLY A 55 4.23 48.51 25.34
CA GLY A 55 5.51 48.16 25.98
C GLY A 55 6.54 47.74 24.91
N VAL A 56 7.58 48.55 24.75
CA VAL A 56 8.58 48.53 23.67
C VAL A 56 9.93 47.99 24.19
N ASN A 57 10.69 47.34 23.28
CA ASN A 57 12.13 46.98 23.28
C ASN A 57 12.56 45.56 23.73
N PRO A 58 13.71 45.04 23.23
CA PRO A 58 14.00 44.74 21.82
C PRO A 58 14.66 43.34 21.65
N ALA A 59 14.75 42.90 20.39
CA ALA A 59 15.74 41.99 19.82
C ALA A 59 16.49 40.99 20.75
N VAL A 60 16.04 39.74 20.72
CA VAL A 60 16.96 38.62 20.47
C VAL A 60 16.39 37.88 19.26
N GLU A 61 17.06 38.05 18.13
CA GLU A 61 16.79 37.35 16.88
C GLU A 61 16.79 35.84 17.11
N SER A 62 15.59 35.29 17.15
CA SER A 62 15.35 33.87 16.97
C SER A 62 15.60 33.54 15.49
N THR A 63 16.86 33.33 15.11
CA THR A 63 17.23 32.67 13.85
C THR A 63 16.97 31.17 13.98
N ALA A 64 15.69 30.81 14.09
CA ALA A 64 15.18 29.45 13.95
C ALA A 64 14.09 29.44 12.88
N ALA A 65 14.48 29.83 11.67
CA ALA A 65 13.67 29.66 10.47
C ALA A 65 14.59 29.70 9.24
N ALA A 66 15.63 28.87 9.25
CA ALA A 66 16.34 28.52 8.03
C ALA A 66 15.65 27.28 7.45
N GLU A 67 14.92 27.53 6.36
CA GLU A 67 14.51 26.62 5.30
C GLU A 67 15.13 25.21 5.38
N GLU A 68 14.32 24.19 5.65
CA GLU A 68 14.63 22.84 5.20
C GLU A 68 13.63 22.48 4.11
N THR A 69 14.04 22.75 2.88
CA THR A 69 13.60 21.99 1.71
C THR A 69 13.75 20.51 2.06
N GLY A 70 12.63 19.89 2.40
CA GLY A 70 12.55 18.50 2.83
C GLY A 70 13.32 17.62 1.86
N SER A 71 14.43 17.09 2.35
CA SER A 71 15.13 16.00 1.70
C SER A 71 14.66 14.73 2.36
N TRP A 72 14.44 13.68 1.56
CA TRP A 72 14.17 12.32 2.03
C TRP A 72 15.04 11.94 3.22
N ARG A 73 16.33 12.34 3.20
CA ARG A 73 17.31 12.11 4.26
C ARG A 73 16.94 12.79 5.59
N SER A 74 16.53 14.06 5.58
CA SER A 74 16.13 14.78 6.80
C SER A 74 14.96 14.07 7.49
N HIS A 75 13.95 13.68 6.70
CA HIS A 75 12.82 12.92 7.23
C HIS A 75 13.21 11.51 7.74
N ALA A 76 14.06 10.79 7.01
CA ALA A 76 14.57 9.49 7.39
C ALA A 76 15.39 9.54 8.70
N GLU A 77 16.25 10.54 8.85
CA GLU A 77 17.03 10.79 10.06
C GLU A 77 16.14 11.15 11.25
N ALA A 78 15.15 12.02 11.04
CA ALA A 78 14.21 12.38 12.09
C ALA A 78 13.39 11.17 12.58
N CYS A 79 12.95 10.30 11.66
CA CYS A 79 12.32 9.02 12.00
C CYS A 79 13.29 8.11 12.77
N SER A 80 14.52 7.95 12.29
CA SER A 80 15.55 7.11 12.93
C SER A 80 15.90 7.60 14.34
N ARG A 81 16.02 8.92 14.53
CA ARG A 81 16.26 9.55 15.84
C ARG A 81 15.12 9.26 16.81
N SER A 82 13.88 9.36 16.35
CA SER A 82 12.70 9.04 17.18
C SER A 82 12.70 7.57 17.61
N LEU A 83 13.06 6.66 16.69
CA LEU A 83 13.14 5.22 16.97
C LEU A 83 14.23 4.87 17.98
N ARG A 84 15.39 5.54 17.95
CA ARG A 84 16.45 5.35 18.97
C ARG A 84 16.01 5.76 20.37
N LEU A 85 15.07 6.70 20.47
CA LEU A 85 14.49 7.16 21.73
C LEU A 85 13.24 6.36 22.14
N HIS A 86 12.87 5.31 21.38
CA HIS A 86 11.63 4.55 21.54
C HIS A 86 10.34 5.38 21.45
N VAL A 87 10.42 6.59 20.89
CA VAL A 87 9.27 7.49 20.69
C VAL A 87 8.66 7.26 19.30
N ALA A 88 7.34 7.46 19.18
CA ALA A 88 6.65 7.33 17.90
C ALA A 88 7.11 8.46 16.95
N PRO A 89 7.55 8.14 15.72
CA PRO A 89 7.94 9.17 14.77
C PRO A 89 6.73 10.03 14.38
N ALA A 90 6.96 11.32 14.16
CA ALA A 90 5.93 12.23 13.70
C ALA A 90 5.38 11.80 12.33
N LYS A 91 4.05 11.81 12.17
CA LYS A 91 3.35 11.44 10.91
C LYS A 91 3.93 12.20 9.70
N LYS A 92 4.27 13.48 9.87
CA LYS A 92 4.84 14.33 8.81
C LYS A 92 6.15 13.76 8.25
N ASN A 93 7.04 13.26 9.10
CA ASN A 93 8.33 12.72 8.68
C ASN A 93 8.13 11.37 7.98
N LEU A 94 7.24 10.53 8.52
CA LEU A 94 6.94 9.26 7.89
C LEU A 94 6.38 9.43 6.47
N LEU A 95 5.43 10.36 6.29
CA LEU A 95 4.88 10.66 4.96
C LEU A 95 5.90 11.35 4.05
N GLY A 96 6.75 12.23 4.61
CA GLY A 96 7.81 12.92 3.88
C GLY A 96 8.77 11.94 3.19
N ILE A 97 9.20 10.90 3.91
CA ILE A 97 10.04 9.81 3.35
C ILE A 97 9.42 9.22 2.08
N PHE A 98 8.13 8.90 2.05
CA PHE A 98 7.52 8.29 0.86
C PHE A 98 7.20 9.29 -0.26
N ARG A 99 6.94 10.55 0.09
CA ARG A 99 6.64 11.60 -0.89
C ARG A 99 7.89 12.05 -1.66
N GLU A 100 9.03 12.08 -0.98
CA GLU A 100 10.31 12.55 -1.55
C GLU A 100 11.23 11.42 -2.02
N CYS A 101 10.84 10.17 -1.82
CA CYS A 101 11.56 9.01 -2.34
C CYS A 101 11.63 9.04 -3.88
N GLN A 102 12.86 8.99 -4.42
CA GLN A 102 13.13 9.00 -5.86
C GLN A 102 13.93 7.78 -6.33
N THR A 103 14.79 7.21 -5.50
CA THR A 103 15.66 6.09 -5.91
C THR A 103 15.21 4.75 -5.34
N ALA A 104 15.62 3.66 -6.00
CA ALA A 104 15.34 2.30 -5.55
C ALA A 104 15.92 1.99 -4.16
N GLU A 105 17.09 2.57 -3.86
CA GLU A 105 17.77 2.45 -2.57
C GLU A 105 17.00 3.19 -1.47
N GLU A 106 16.55 4.40 -1.74
CA GLU A 106 15.70 5.18 -0.84
C GLU A 106 14.39 4.46 -0.55
N ALA A 107 13.75 3.86 -1.57
CA ALA A 107 12.52 3.10 -1.39
C ALA A 107 12.73 1.89 -0.46
N GLU A 108 13.86 1.21 -0.60
CA GLU A 108 14.23 0.10 0.27
C GLU A 108 14.49 0.55 1.70
N ALA A 109 15.31 1.58 1.89
CA ALA A 109 15.58 2.14 3.20
C ALA A 109 14.29 2.63 3.88
N SER A 110 13.37 3.22 3.12
CA SER A 110 12.05 3.66 3.62
C SER A 110 11.21 2.49 4.14
N LEU A 111 11.20 1.36 3.42
CA LEU A 111 10.52 0.13 3.85
C LEU A 111 11.19 -0.48 5.10
N GLN A 112 12.52 -0.44 5.19
CA GLN A 112 13.24 -0.88 6.38
C GLN A 112 12.90 -0.02 7.61
N ILE A 113 12.79 1.31 7.44
CA ILE A 113 12.34 2.22 8.50
C ILE A 113 10.92 1.83 8.95
N LEU A 114 9.99 1.55 8.03
CA LEU A 114 8.64 1.07 8.40
C LEU A 114 8.65 -0.23 9.19
N ALA A 115 9.44 -1.23 8.75
CA ALA A 115 9.60 -2.48 9.49
C ALA A 115 10.13 -2.23 10.90
N ARG A 116 11.09 -1.31 11.06
CA ARG A 116 11.61 -0.93 12.37
C ARG A 116 10.55 -0.24 13.22
N ILE A 117 9.77 0.69 12.66
CA ILE A 117 8.66 1.34 13.38
C ILE A 117 7.68 0.29 13.90
N ARG A 118 7.32 -0.71 13.07
CA ARG A 118 6.41 -1.78 13.47
C ARG A 118 6.99 -2.65 14.59
N LEU A 119 8.28 -3.00 14.51
CA LEU A 119 8.96 -3.76 15.56
C LEU A 119 8.96 -2.99 16.89
N GLU A 120 9.31 -1.70 16.86
CA GLU A 120 9.34 -0.83 18.04
C GLU A 120 7.92 -0.60 18.60
N ASN A 121 6.91 -0.46 17.71
CA ASN A 121 5.50 -0.39 18.10
C ASN A 121 5.09 -1.64 18.89
N ALA A 122 5.44 -2.82 18.39
CA ALA A 122 5.10 -4.08 19.04
C ALA A 122 5.85 -4.27 20.36
N ALA A 123 7.15 -3.96 20.40
CA ALA A 123 8.01 -4.19 21.56
C ALA A 123 7.76 -3.19 22.70
N TYR A 124 7.73 -1.89 22.41
CA TYR A 124 7.70 -0.84 23.43
C TYR A 124 6.33 -0.20 23.61
N ARG A 125 5.57 -0.06 22.52
CA ARG A 125 4.27 0.64 22.54
C ARG A 125 3.08 -0.30 22.67
N LYS A 126 3.31 -1.62 22.63
CA LYS A 126 2.27 -2.68 22.59
C LYS A 126 1.21 -2.43 21.51
N GLN A 127 1.62 -1.81 20.41
CA GLN A 127 0.78 -1.46 19.27
C GLN A 127 1.02 -2.46 18.15
N THR A 128 0.02 -3.26 17.81
CA THR A 128 0.07 -4.25 16.73
C THR A 128 -0.78 -3.87 15.52
N ALA A 129 -1.51 -2.76 15.61
CA ALA A 129 -2.35 -2.26 14.53
C ALA A 129 -1.53 -1.91 13.27
N ASN A 130 -2.19 -2.02 12.13
CA ASN A 130 -1.61 -1.63 10.84
C ASN A 130 -1.60 -0.11 10.70
N PHE A 131 -0.73 0.39 9.83
CA PHE A 131 -0.67 1.78 9.44
C PHE A 131 -1.91 2.18 8.63
N ASN A 132 -2.21 3.48 8.64
CA ASN A 132 -3.32 4.06 7.91
C ASN A 132 -3.22 3.79 6.40
N ASP A 133 -4.37 3.84 5.75
CA ASP A 133 -4.51 3.62 4.31
C ASP A 133 -3.67 4.59 3.48
N GLU A 134 -3.57 5.84 3.94
CA GLU A 134 -2.72 6.87 3.34
C GLU A 134 -1.26 6.43 3.23
N VAL A 135 -0.71 5.83 4.30
CA VAL A 135 0.69 5.37 4.31
C VAL A 135 0.87 4.24 3.31
N SER A 136 -0.09 3.31 3.26
CA SER A 136 -0.04 2.16 2.35
C SER A 136 -0.09 2.60 0.89
N LEU A 137 -0.91 3.60 0.55
CA LEU A 137 -0.95 4.19 -0.79
C LEU A 137 0.31 4.98 -1.12
N ASP A 138 0.82 5.78 -0.18
CA ASP A 138 2.04 6.59 -0.40
C ASP A 138 3.26 5.69 -0.59
N VAL A 139 3.36 4.57 0.13
CA VAL A 139 4.40 3.54 -0.07
C VAL A 139 4.34 2.99 -1.50
N VAL A 140 3.16 2.60 -1.99
CA VAL A 140 3.01 2.08 -3.35
C VAL A 140 3.41 3.12 -4.39
N ARG A 141 2.97 4.38 -4.23
CA ARG A 141 3.36 5.48 -5.12
C ARG A 141 4.87 5.72 -5.10
N ALA A 142 5.49 5.65 -3.92
CA ALA A 142 6.94 5.80 -3.76
C ALA A 142 7.69 4.69 -4.50
N CYS A 143 7.31 3.42 -4.32
CA CYS A 143 7.94 2.29 -5.00
C CYS A 143 7.79 2.37 -6.52
N ILE A 144 6.63 2.80 -7.03
CA ILE A 144 6.40 3.02 -8.46
C ILE A 144 7.29 4.15 -8.97
N ARG A 145 7.31 5.30 -8.28
CA ARG A 145 8.14 6.46 -8.63
C ARG A 145 9.63 6.14 -8.60
N ALA A 146 10.07 5.30 -7.66
CA ALA A 146 11.44 4.84 -7.53
C ALA A 146 11.86 3.76 -8.54
N GLY A 147 10.98 3.38 -9.47
CA GLY A 147 11.27 2.38 -10.50
C GLY A 147 11.33 0.93 -9.99
N VAL A 148 10.83 0.65 -8.79
CA VAL A 148 10.82 -0.69 -8.17
C VAL A 148 9.40 -1.17 -7.84
N PRO A 149 8.51 -1.30 -8.84
CA PRO A 149 7.10 -1.65 -8.61
C PRO A 149 6.92 -3.07 -8.02
N GLN A 150 7.89 -3.97 -8.18
CA GLN A 150 7.87 -5.31 -7.57
C GLN A 150 7.89 -5.22 -6.03
N LYS A 151 8.58 -4.21 -5.46
CA LYS A 151 8.57 -3.97 -4.02
C LYS A 151 7.23 -3.43 -3.52
N ALA A 152 6.46 -2.75 -4.38
CA ALA A 152 5.12 -2.28 -4.02
C ALA A 152 4.15 -3.43 -3.68
N LEU A 153 4.41 -4.65 -4.19
CA LEU A 153 3.62 -5.85 -3.90
C LEU A 153 3.59 -6.25 -2.42
N VAL A 154 4.49 -5.70 -1.59
CA VAL A 154 4.47 -5.92 -0.14
C VAL A 154 3.27 -5.26 0.53
N ALA A 155 2.74 -4.18 -0.05
CA ALA A 155 1.58 -3.45 0.49
C ALA A 155 0.27 -4.24 0.36
N ILE A 156 0.19 -5.16 -0.59
CA ILE A 156 -0.98 -6.02 -0.86
C ILE A 156 -0.71 -7.48 -0.52
N SER A 157 0.41 -7.78 0.14
CA SER A 157 0.78 -9.14 0.49
C SER A 157 0.03 -9.58 1.75
N PRO A 158 -0.43 -10.85 1.83
CA PRO A 158 -1.07 -11.37 3.04
C PRO A 158 -0.09 -11.41 4.22
N THR A 159 1.18 -11.69 3.95
CA THR A 159 2.25 -11.51 4.93
C THR A 159 2.53 -10.03 5.03
N ASN A 160 2.15 -9.42 6.16
CA ASN A 160 2.30 -7.99 6.39
C ASN A 160 3.46 -7.66 7.36
N PRO A 161 4.74 -7.81 6.94
CA PRO A 161 5.88 -7.54 7.80
C PRO A 161 6.08 -6.05 8.05
N PHE A 162 5.57 -5.18 7.16
CA PHE A 162 5.71 -3.73 7.24
C PHE A 162 4.53 -3.03 7.91
N GLY A 163 3.47 -3.76 8.29
CA GLY A 163 2.27 -3.21 8.92
C GLY A 163 1.40 -2.38 8.00
N LEU A 164 1.49 -2.57 6.69
CA LEU A 164 0.67 -1.86 5.70
C LEU A 164 -0.73 -2.45 5.65
N THR A 165 -1.73 -1.62 5.46
CA THR A 165 -3.11 -2.09 5.31
C THR A 165 -3.31 -2.53 3.86
N PRO A 166 -3.69 -3.81 3.61
CA PRO A 166 -3.93 -4.30 2.26
C PRO A 166 -5.20 -3.66 1.71
N LEU A 167 -5.06 -2.91 0.62
CA LEU A 167 -6.14 -2.09 0.06
C LEU A 167 -6.34 -2.36 -1.42
N LEU A 168 -7.60 -2.32 -1.85
CA LEU A 168 -7.97 -2.41 -3.25
C LEU A 168 -7.34 -1.28 -4.09
N GLY A 169 -7.32 -0.05 -3.56
CA GLY A 169 -6.70 1.10 -4.25
C GLY A 169 -5.20 0.93 -4.46
N ALA A 170 -4.49 0.32 -3.50
CA ALA A 170 -3.08 -0.01 -3.64
C ALA A 170 -2.85 -1.04 -4.75
N ALA A 171 -3.69 -2.08 -4.81
CA ALA A 171 -3.65 -3.09 -5.86
C ALA A 171 -3.92 -2.48 -7.25
N HIS A 172 -4.92 -1.61 -7.38
CA HIS A 172 -5.25 -0.91 -8.63
C HIS A 172 -4.09 -0.05 -9.13
N LEU A 173 -3.39 0.67 -8.26
CA LEU A 173 -2.22 1.47 -8.65
C LEU A 173 -1.11 0.60 -9.23
N ILE A 174 -0.81 -0.53 -8.60
CA ILE A 174 0.21 -1.48 -9.08
C ILE A 174 -0.22 -2.07 -10.42
N MET A 175 -1.46 -2.54 -10.54
CA MET A 175 -1.98 -3.15 -11.76
C MET A 175 -2.01 -2.16 -12.93
N ARG A 176 -2.45 -0.91 -12.70
CA ARG A 176 -2.45 0.13 -13.74
C ARG A 176 -1.04 0.46 -14.21
N HIS A 177 -0.07 0.52 -13.29
CA HIS A 177 1.33 0.69 -13.66
C HIS A 177 1.84 -0.49 -14.50
N ALA A 178 1.50 -1.72 -14.11
CA ALA A 178 1.85 -2.92 -14.86
C ALA A 178 1.27 -2.91 -16.29
N THR A 179 0.01 -2.47 -16.45
CA THR A 179 -0.62 -2.30 -17.77
C THR A 179 0.13 -1.29 -18.63
N MET A 180 0.51 -0.13 -18.08
CA MET A 180 1.27 0.90 -18.81
C MET A 180 2.66 0.40 -19.22
N ALA A 181 3.32 -0.38 -18.36
CA ALA A 181 4.62 -0.98 -18.63
C ALA A 181 4.54 -2.27 -19.47
N LYS A 182 3.33 -2.75 -19.81
CA LYS A 182 3.07 -4.06 -20.45
C LYS A 182 3.70 -5.24 -19.71
N ASP A 183 3.86 -5.15 -18.39
CA ASP A 183 4.45 -6.21 -17.57
C ASP A 183 3.37 -7.18 -17.07
N LYS A 184 3.20 -8.28 -17.81
CA LYS A 184 2.25 -9.37 -17.46
C LYS A 184 2.57 -9.99 -16.10
N SER A 185 3.85 -10.16 -15.78
CA SER A 185 4.29 -10.88 -14.58
C SER A 185 3.92 -10.13 -13.31
N LEU A 186 4.09 -8.80 -13.33
CA LEU A 186 3.73 -7.93 -12.24
C LEU A 186 2.21 -7.85 -12.06
N LEU A 187 1.45 -7.77 -13.17
CA LEU A 187 -0.01 -7.74 -13.15
C LEU A 187 -0.61 -8.99 -12.47
N LEU A 188 -0.22 -10.18 -12.93
CA LEU A 188 -0.71 -11.44 -12.38
C LEU A 188 -0.26 -11.66 -10.93
N SER A 189 0.97 -11.24 -10.61
CA SER A 189 1.48 -11.27 -9.23
C SER A 189 0.69 -10.36 -8.30
N ALA A 190 0.32 -9.15 -8.76
CA ALA A 190 -0.50 -8.22 -8.00
C ALA A 190 -1.91 -8.78 -7.78
N TYR A 191 -2.54 -9.30 -8.84
CA TYR A 191 -3.87 -9.91 -8.76
C TYR A 191 -3.89 -11.12 -7.79
N SER A 192 -2.96 -12.06 -7.94
CA SER A 192 -2.89 -13.24 -7.05
C SER A 192 -2.61 -12.86 -5.59
N ARG A 193 -1.79 -11.84 -5.33
CA ARG A 193 -1.54 -11.36 -3.96
C ARG A 193 -2.77 -10.69 -3.36
N MET A 194 -3.51 -9.91 -4.16
CA MET A 194 -4.77 -9.29 -3.76
C MET A 194 -5.81 -10.35 -3.35
N GLU A 195 -5.98 -11.42 -4.15
CA GLU A 195 -6.86 -12.53 -3.81
C GLU A 195 -6.42 -13.24 -2.52
N LYS A 196 -5.12 -13.52 -2.37
CA LYS A 196 -4.58 -14.15 -1.16
C LYS A 196 -4.73 -13.27 0.09
N ALA A 197 -4.77 -11.95 -0.08
CA ALA A 197 -5.04 -11.00 0.99
C ALA A 197 -6.55 -10.86 1.31
N ASN A 198 -7.41 -11.68 0.69
CA ASN A 198 -8.87 -11.63 0.79
C ASN A 198 -9.47 -10.26 0.38
N ILE A 199 -8.79 -9.51 -0.49
CA ILE A 199 -9.34 -8.29 -1.06
C ILE A 199 -10.28 -8.70 -2.20
N GLN A 200 -11.54 -8.30 -2.11
CA GLN A 200 -12.54 -8.62 -3.13
C GLN A 200 -12.24 -7.87 -4.43
N PRO A 201 -12.18 -8.56 -5.59
CA PRO A 201 -12.02 -7.92 -6.88
C PRO A 201 -13.24 -7.03 -7.20
N SER A 202 -12.97 -5.83 -7.70
CA SER A 202 -14.02 -4.91 -8.18
C SER A 202 -14.19 -5.06 -9.70
N ALA A 203 -15.31 -4.59 -10.25
CA ALA A 203 -15.51 -4.46 -11.69
C ALA A 203 -14.36 -3.68 -12.38
N THR A 204 -13.78 -2.70 -11.67
CA THR A 204 -12.59 -1.98 -12.15
C THR A 204 -11.34 -2.86 -12.18
N THR A 205 -11.19 -3.78 -11.22
CA THR A 205 -10.09 -4.75 -11.25
C THR A 205 -10.21 -5.67 -12.45
N ALA A 206 -11.40 -6.21 -12.68
CA ALA A 206 -11.70 -7.07 -13.82
C ALA A 206 -11.39 -6.38 -15.15
N ASP A 207 -11.83 -5.13 -15.28
CA ASP A 207 -11.57 -4.28 -16.45
C ASP A 207 -10.07 -4.13 -16.72
N ILE A 208 -9.28 -3.75 -15.70
CA ILE A 208 -7.83 -3.58 -15.83
C ILE A 208 -7.16 -4.90 -16.24
N VAL A 209 -7.44 -6.01 -15.56
CA VAL A 209 -6.75 -7.28 -15.81
C VAL A 209 -7.14 -7.86 -17.17
N ILE A 210 -8.43 -7.96 -17.47
CA ILE A 210 -8.91 -8.56 -18.73
C ILE A 210 -8.49 -7.73 -19.93
N SER A 211 -8.63 -6.39 -19.87
CA SER A 211 -8.21 -5.53 -20.97
C SER A 211 -6.71 -5.62 -21.25
N THR A 212 -5.89 -5.76 -20.20
CA THR A 212 -4.44 -5.93 -20.35
C THR A 212 -4.09 -7.28 -20.96
N LEU A 213 -4.73 -8.36 -20.53
CA LEU A 213 -4.50 -9.71 -21.07
C LEU A 213 -4.92 -9.82 -22.54
N ILE A 214 -6.05 -9.21 -22.92
CA ILE A 214 -6.47 -9.13 -24.33
C ILE A 214 -5.44 -8.35 -25.16
N ALA A 215 -4.95 -7.22 -24.64
CA ALA A 215 -3.93 -6.41 -25.31
C ALA A 215 -2.56 -7.12 -25.45
N GLN A 216 -2.34 -8.20 -24.69
CA GLN A 216 -1.14 -9.04 -24.74
C GLN A 216 -1.37 -10.35 -25.52
N GLU A 217 -2.48 -10.47 -26.25
CA GLU A 217 -2.84 -11.67 -27.04
C GLU A 217 -3.04 -12.94 -26.19
N GLU A 218 -3.29 -12.79 -24.89
CA GLU A 218 -3.49 -13.88 -23.93
C GLU A 218 -4.98 -14.11 -23.67
N SER A 219 -5.77 -14.21 -24.74
CA SER A 219 -7.23 -14.29 -24.69
C SER A 219 -7.75 -15.54 -23.97
N ALA A 220 -7.00 -16.65 -24.00
CA ALA A 220 -7.33 -17.87 -23.26
C ALA A 220 -7.23 -17.71 -21.73
N LEU A 221 -6.25 -16.93 -21.23
CA LEU A 221 -6.16 -16.62 -19.80
C LEU A 221 -7.21 -15.58 -19.40
N ALA A 222 -7.50 -14.63 -20.30
CA ALA A 222 -8.53 -13.62 -20.08
C ALA A 222 -9.92 -14.23 -19.91
N SER A 223 -10.28 -15.26 -20.70
CA SER A 223 -11.57 -15.94 -20.58
C SER A 223 -11.71 -16.73 -19.28
N GLN A 224 -10.70 -17.54 -18.92
CA GLN A 224 -10.69 -18.29 -17.66
C GLN A 224 -10.81 -17.36 -16.44
N LEU A 225 -10.12 -16.23 -16.46
CA LEU A 225 -10.18 -15.24 -15.39
C LEU A 225 -11.53 -14.51 -15.36
N ALA A 226 -12.13 -14.22 -16.51
CA ALA A 226 -13.47 -13.64 -16.61
C ALA A 226 -14.53 -14.57 -16.02
N ASP A 227 -14.46 -15.88 -16.28
CA ASP A 227 -15.38 -16.87 -15.72
C ASP A 227 -15.24 -16.96 -14.20
N SER A 228 -14.00 -16.97 -13.68
CA SER A 228 -13.74 -16.94 -12.24
C SER A 228 -14.33 -15.69 -11.58
N LEU A 229 -14.13 -14.52 -12.18
CA LEU A 229 -14.65 -13.26 -11.66
C LEU A 229 -16.19 -13.20 -11.67
N GLN A 230 -16.83 -13.80 -12.68
CA GLN A 230 -18.29 -13.91 -12.72
C GLN A 230 -18.82 -14.87 -11.65
N GLN A 231 -18.12 -15.99 -11.39
CA GLN A 231 -18.44 -16.90 -10.28
C GLN A 231 -18.31 -16.21 -8.92
N ASP A 232 -17.34 -15.31 -8.78
CA ASP A 232 -17.17 -14.47 -7.59
C ASP A 232 -18.19 -13.30 -7.52
N GLY A 233 -19.13 -13.21 -8.47
CA GLY A 233 -20.21 -12.24 -8.49
C GLY A 233 -19.80 -10.85 -9.00
N VAL A 234 -18.63 -10.70 -9.61
CA VAL A 234 -18.16 -9.43 -10.17
C VAL A 234 -18.85 -9.15 -11.51
N THR A 235 -19.58 -8.03 -11.58
CA THR A 235 -20.21 -7.60 -12.84
C THR A 235 -19.16 -7.05 -13.81
N LEU A 236 -18.95 -7.75 -14.93
CA LEU A 236 -18.07 -7.27 -16.00
C LEU A 236 -18.76 -6.14 -16.79
N LYS A 237 -17.97 -5.14 -17.20
CA LYS A 237 -18.47 -4.07 -18.08
C LYS A 237 -18.73 -4.64 -19.48
N LYS A 238 -19.82 -4.19 -20.12
CA LYS A 238 -20.24 -4.61 -21.47
C LYS A 238 -19.13 -4.48 -22.52
N GLU A 239 -18.28 -3.46 -22.40
CA GLU A 239 -17.18 -3.23 -23.33
C GLU A 239 -16.08 -4.29 -23.21
N VAL A 240 -15.79 -4.74 -21.99
CA VAL A 240 -14.79 -5.77 -21.72
C VAL A 240 -15.27 -7.12 -22.24
N THR A 241 -16.54 -7.45 -22.01
CA THR A 241 -17.14 -8.69 -22.53
C THR A 241 -17.16 -8.73 -24.05
N ARG A 242 -17.41 -7.58 -24.72
CA ARG A 242 -17.36 -7.47 -26.17
C ARG A 242 -15.94 -7.74 -26.71
N LYS A 243 -14.93 -7.07 -26.14
CA LYS A 243 -13.53 -7.26 -26.52
C LYS A 243 -13.06 -8.70 -26.29
N LEU A 244 -13.51 -9.32 -25.19
CA LEU A 244 -13.21 -10.71 -24.90
C LEU A 244 -13.81 -11.65 -25.95
N GLN A 245 -15.08 -11.44 -26.31
CA GLN A 245 -15.77 -12.25 -27.32
C GLN A 245 -15.15 -12.11 -28.70
N GLU A 246 -14.75 -10.90 -29.10
CA GLU A 246 -13.99 -10.65 -30.33
C GLU A 246 -12.64 -11.38 -30.31
N ALA A 247 -11.88 -11.28 -29.22
CA ALA A 247 -10.55 -11.90 -29.09
C ALA A 247 -10.58 -13.44 -28.99
N VAL A 248 -11.69 -14.01 -28.51
CA VAL A 248 -11.91 -15.46 -28.49
C VAL A 248 -12.38 -15.98 -29.86
N SER A 249 -13.10 -15.16 -30.63
CA SER A 249 -13.58 -15.54 -31.97
C SER A 249 -12.49 -15.45 -33.05
N SER A 250 -11.37 -14.80 -32.75
CA SER A 250 -10.20 -14.67 -33.63
C SER A 250 -9.12 -15.73 -33.41
N LEU A 251 -9.32 -16.65 -32.45
CA LEU A 251 -8.49 -17.83 -32.21
C LEU A 251 -8.98 -19.02 -33.05
#